data_AF-A0A377TTW3-F1
#
_entry.id   AF-A0A377TTW3-F1
#
_cell.length_a   1.000
_cell.length_b   1.000
_cell.length_c   1.000
_cell.angle_alpha   90.00
_cell.angle_beta   90.00
_cell.angle_gamma   90.00
#
_symmetry.space_group_name_H-M   'P 1'
#
loop_
_entity.id
_entity.type
_entity.pdbx_description
1 polymer ?
#
loop_
_entity_poly.entity_id
_entity_poly.type
_entity_poly.pdbx_seq_one_letter_code
_entity_poly.pdbx_strand_id
1 'polypeptide(L)' 'MGAEQIAFGIAQMKQYQLVTGGDAKSGGIGIITEPRLKKTWDMLVKNKLIDASKVPFEQTYTLEMVKDAGVMP' A
#
# COMPACT_ATOMS: atom_id res chain seq x y z
N MET A 1 11.64 22.34 -15.85
CA MET A 1 10.33 21.68 -15.99
C MET A 1 9.26 22.77 -16.06
N GLY A 2 8.39 22.76 -17.07
CA GLY A 2 7.29 23.72 -17.21
C GLY A 2 5.97 23.18 -16.66
N ALA A 3 5.00 24.06 -16.38
CA ALA A 3 3.68 23.68 -15.88
C ALA A 3 2.94 22.68 -16.79
N GLU A 4 3.09 22.82 -18.11
CA GLU A 4 2.49 21.91 -19.10
C GLU A 4 3.03 20.48 -19.01
N GLN A 5 4.34 20.32 -18.76
CA GLN A 5 4.95 18.99 -18.58
C GLN A 5 4.45 18.31 -17.30
N ILE A 6 4.23 19.09 -16.23
CA ILE A 6 3.66 18.58 -14.98
C ILE A 6 2.20 18.15 -15.21
N ALA A 7 1.40 18.98 -15.89
CA ALA A 7 0.00 18.66 -16.19
C ALA A 7 -0.14 17.40 -17.04
N PHE A 8 0.67 17.27 -18.10
CA PHE A 8 0.73 16.06 -18.92
C PHE A 8 1.12 14.84 -18.08
N GLY A 9 2.16 14.96 -17.23
CA GLY A 9 2.58 13.88 -16.34
C GLY A 9 1.46 13.41 -15.40
N ILE A 10 0.71 14.33 -14.79
CA ILE A 10 -0.44 14.00 -13.94
C ILE A 10 -1.54 13.30 -14.74
N ALA A 11 -1.85 13.77 -15.95
CA ALA A 11 -2.85 13.14 -16.82
C ALA A 11 -2.48 11.70 -17.16
N GLN A 12 -1.23 11.44 -17.54
CA GLN A 12 -0.74 10.08 -17.82
C GLN A 12 -0.78 9.19 -16.56
N MET A 13 -0.39 9.70 -15.39
CA MET A 13 -0.45 8.96 -14.12
C MET A 13 -1.88 8.52 -13.78
N LYS A 14 -2.86 9.39 -14.01
CA LYS A 14 -4.29 9.09 -13.83
C LYS A 14 -4.79 8.08 -14.86
N GLN A 15 -4.48 8.29 -16.14
CA GLN A 15 -4.90 7.41 -17.24
C GLN A 15 -4.46 5.96 -17.02
N TYR A 16 -3.22 5.74 -16.57
CA TYR A 16 -2.68 4.39 -16.36
C TYR A 16 -2.82 3.88 -14.91
N GLN A 17 -3.51 4.61 -14.04
CA GLN A 17 -3.74 4.24 -12.63
C GLN A 17 -2.45 3.90 -11.87
N LEU A 18 -1.36 4.62 -12.14
CA LEU A 18 -0.01 4.24 -11.67
C LEU A 18 0.11 4.21 -10.13
N VAL A 19 -0.70 5.00 -9.43
CA VAL A 19 -0.68 5.14 -7.96
C VAL A 19 -2.00 4.77 -7.28
N THR A 20 -3.04 4.49 -8.05
CA THR A 20 -4.41 4.22 -7.58
C THR A 20 -4.79 2.76 -7.83
N GLY A 21 -3.85 1.83 -7.66
CA GLY A 21 -4.08 0.40 -7.85
C GLY A 21 -4.60 -0.28 -6.58
N GLY A 22 -5.37 -1.36 -6.72
CA GLY A 22 -5.83 -2.19 -5.60
C GLY A 22 -6.56 -1.38 -4.52
N ASP A 23 -6.15 -1.58 -3.26
CA ASP A 23 -6.72 -0.91 -2.08
C ASP A 23 -6.65 0.63 -2.14
N ALA A 24 -5.71 1.19 -2.91
CA ALA A 24 -5.56 2.64 -3.04
C ALA A 24 -6.73 3.33 -3.75
N LYS A 25 -7.58 2.57 -4.48
CA LYS A 25 -8.77 3.12 -5.14
C LYS A 25 -9.80 3.64 -4.14
N SER A 26 -9.95 2.96 -3.01
CA SER A 26 -10.94 3.28 -1.98
C SER A 26 -10.31 3.85 -0.72
N GLY A 27 -9.08 3.44 -0.41
CA GLY A 27 -8.36 3.83 0.80
C GLY A 27 -7.36 4.98 0.64
N GLY A 28 -7.20 5.48 -0.59
CA GLY A 28 -6.22 6.52 -0.90
C GLY A 28 -4.82 5.99 -1.23
N ILE A 29 -4.05 6.83 -1.90
CA ILE A 29 -2.67 6.53 -2.31
C ILE A 29 -1.82 6.29 -1.05
N GLY A 30 -1.10 5.17 -1.04
CA GLY A 30 -0.23 4.79 0.09
C GLY A 30 -0.91 4.02 1.21
N ILE A 31 -2.19 3.65 1.08
CA ILE A 31 -2.86 2.83 2.10
C ILE A 31 -2.16 1.49 2.33
N ILE A 32 -2.04 1.12 3.60
CA ILE A 32 -1.62 -0.20 4.06
C ILE A 32 -2.78 -0.81 4.84
N THR A 33 -3.17 -2.04 4.51
CA THR A 33 -4.30 -2.73 5.12
C THR A 33 -3.85 -4.00 5.83
N GLU A 34 -4.40 -4.26 7.02
CA GLU A 34 -4.13 -5.48 7.77
C GLU A 34 -4.41 -6.75 6.94
N PRO A 35 -5.53 -6.88 6.20
CA PRO A 35 -5.78 -8.05 5.35
C PRO A 35 -4.69 -8.29 4.30
N ARG A 36 -4.12 -7.24 3.71
CA ARG A 36 -3.04 -7.36 2.73
C ARG A 36 -1.73 -7.78 3.40
N LEU A 37 -1.42 -7.23 4.57
CA LEU A 37 -0.26 -7.64 5.36
C LEU A 37 -0.38 -9.09 5.81
N LYS A 38 -1.57 -9.52 6.23
CA LYS A 38 -1.83 -10.90 6.67
C LYS A 38 -1.58 -11.90 5.55
N LYS A 39 -2.01 -11.61 4.32
CA LYS A 39 -1.71 -12.45 3.14
C LYS A 39 -0.20 -12.61 2.91
N THR A 40 0.58 -11.54 3.07
CA THR A 40 2.03 -11.61 2.94
C THR A 40 2.64 -12.43 4.07
N TRP A 41 2.25 -12.18 5.33
CA TRP A 41 2.73 -12.94 6.48
C TRP A 41 2.41 -14.44 6.35
N ASP A 42 1.18 -14.78 5.94
CA ASP A 42 0.77 -16.17 5.70
C ASP A 42 1.59 -16.84 4.60
N MET A 43 1.92 -16.10 3.54
CA MET A 43 2.82 -16.58 2.49
C MET A 43 4.22 -16.88 3.04
N LEU A 44 4.77 -16.01 3.89
CA LEU A 44 6.09 -16.21 4.50
C LEU A 44 6.11 -17.43 5.44
N VAL A 45 5.08 -17.59 6.28
CA VAL A 45 4.94 -18.75 7.17
C VAL A 45 4.76 -20.03 6.37
N LYS A 46 3.88 -20.03 5.37
CA LYS A 46 3.62 -21.20 4.50
C LYS A 46 4.89 -21.66 3.80
N ASN A 47 5.70 -20.72 3.32
CA ASN A 47 6.97 -21.02 2.67
C ASN A 47 8.13 -21.25 3.66
N LYS A 48 7.85 -21.29 4.97
CA LYS A 48 8.83 -21.52 6.05
C LYS A 48 9.96 -20.48 6.07
N LEU A 49 9.68 -19.26 5.61
CA LEU A 49 10.62 -18.14 5.64
C LEU A 49 10.65 -17.44 7.01
N ILE A 50 9.56 -17.56 7.78
CA ILE A 50 9.46 -17.04 9.16
C ILE A 50 8.79 -18.07 10.08
N ASP A 51 9.17 -18.04 11.34
CA ASP A 51 8.59 -18.87 12.40
C ASP A 51 7.46 -18.09 13.11
N ALA A 52 6.23 -18.55 12.93
CA ALA A 52 5.04 -17.92 13.51
C ALA A 52 5.06 -17.87 15.04
N SER A 53 5.79 -18.79 15.70
CA SER A 53 5.90 -18.79 17.17
C SER A 53 6.82 -17.68 17.69
N LYS A 54 7.70 -17.15 16.85
CA LYS A 54 8.67 -16.10 17.19
C LYS A 54 8.30 -14.73 16.63
N VAL A 55 7.50 -14.70 15.58
CA VAL A 55 7.12 -13.47 14.86
C VAL A 55 5.60 -13.32 14.87
N PRO A 56 5.02 -12.83 15.99
CA PRO A 56 3.58 -12.60 16.09
C PRO A 56 3.16 -11.50 15.12
N PHE A 57 2.15 -11.79 14.30
CA PHE A 57 1.72 -10.94 13.18
C PHE A 57 1.41 -9.50 13.60
N GLU A 58 0.69 -9.32 14.70
CA GLU A 58 0.20 -8.03 15.21
C GLU A 58 1.34 -7.10 15.64
N GLN A 59 2.53 -7.64 15.89
CA GLN A 59 3.72 -6.86 16.28
C GLN A 59 4.63 -6.54 15.09
N THR A 60 4.28 -6.99 13.87
CA THR A 60 5.13 -6.80 12.68
C THR A 60 4.90 -5.47 11.96
N TYR A 61 3.86 -4.72 12.32
CA TYR A 61 3.49 -3.49 11.64
C TYR A 61 2.80 -2.48 12.57
N THR A 62 2.80 -1.22 12.16
CA THR A 62 1.93 -0.17 12.72
C THR A 62 1.26 0.58 11.56
N LEU A 63 -0.02 0.91 11.72
CA LEU A 63 -0.79 1.68 10.74
C LEU A 63 -0.99 3.14 11.17
N GLU A 64 -0.44 3.54 12.31
CA GLU A 64 -0.68 4.86 12.91
C GLU A 64 -0.30 6.02 11.99
N MET A 65 0.73 5.85 11.16
CA MET A 65 1.20 6.88 10.24
C MET A 65 0.36 6.99 8.96
N VAL A 66 -0.37 5.93 8.59
CA VAL A 66 -1.03 5.81 7.28
C VAL A 66 -2.55 6.00 7.40
N LYS A 67 -3.14 5.68 8.56
CA LYS A 67 -4.59 5.75 8.79
C LYS A 67 -5.19 7.12 8.46
N ASP A 68 -4.44 8.20 8.69
CA ASP A 68 -4.90 9.59 8.54
C ASP A 68 -4.36 10.27 7.28
N ALA A 69 -3.57 9.57 6.45
CA ALA A 69 -2.93 10.18 5.28
C ALA A 69 -3.95 10.67 4.24
N GLY A 70 -5.05 9.92 4.05
CA GLY A 70 -6.25 10.38 3.33
C GLY A 70 -6.02 10.94 1.92
N VAL A 71 -4.96 10.54 1.22
CA VAL A 71 -4.61 11.06 -0.10
C VAL A 71 -5.50 10.42 -1.17
N MET A 72 -6.71 10.97 -1.32
CA MET A 72 -7.70 10.48 -2.27
C MET A 72 -7.36 10.93 -3.70
N PRO A 73 -7.57 10.07 -4.72
CA PRO A 73 -7.30 10.39 -6.12
C PRO A 73 -8.25 11.39 -6.79
#